data_AF-A0A382IJU1-F1
#
_entry.id   AF-A0A382IJU1-F1
#
_cell.length_a   1.000
_cell.length_b   1.000
_cell.length_c   1.000
_cell.angle_alpha   90.00
_cell.angle_beta   90.00
_cell.angle_gamma   90.00
#
_symmetry.space_group_name_H-M   'P 1'
#
loop_
_entity.id
_entity.type
_entity.pdbx_description
1 polymer ?
#
loop_
_entity_poly.entity_id
_entity_poly.type
_entity_poly.pdbx_seq_one_letter_code
_entity_poly.pdbx_strand_id
1 'polypeptide(L)' 'CLTIECQMMARACGKTNVHSLEPEDLAALTMEASALAQVPLAGSQHTVGRPDMNRY' A
#
# COMPACT_ATOMS: atom_id res chain seq x y z
N CYS A 1 -16.75 -6.06 11.00
CA CYS A 1 -17.29 -4.68 10.93
C CYS A 1 -16.20 -3.89 10.22
N LEU A 2 -16.43 -3.57 8.94
CA LEU A 2 -15.36 -3.13 8.04
C LEU A 2 -14.60 -1.89 8.56
N THR A 3 -15.30 -0.99 9.26
CA THR A 3 -14.69 0.23 9.82
C THR A 3 -13.64 -0.07 10.89
N ILE A 4 -13.92 -1.04 11.77
CA ILE A 4 -12.99 -1.42 12.84
C ILE A 4 -11.76 -2.12 12.24
N GLU A 5 -11.96 -3.00 11.27
CA GLU A 5 -10.88 -3.75 10.61
C GLU A 5 -9.94 -2.81 9.85
N CYS A 6 -10.49 -1.84 9.11
CA CYS A 6 -9.69 -0.80 8.45
C CYS A 6 -8.90 0.06 9.46
N GLN A 7 -9.48 0.38 10.61
CA GLN A 7 -8.79 1.17 11.63
C GLN A 7 -7.69 0.37 12.33
N MET A 8 -7.89 -0.93 12.55
CA MET A 8 -6.83 -1.81 13.06
C MET A 8 -5.68 -1.91 12.05
N MET A 9 -5.98 -2.04 10.75
CA MET A 9 -4.97 -2.08 9.69
C MET A 9 -4.16 -0.78 9.61
N ALA A 10 -4.82 0.38 9.66
CA ALA A 10 -4.15 1.68 9.68
C ALA A 10 -3.17 1.81 10.88
N ARG A 11 -3.58 1.32 12.06
CA ARG A 11 -2.71 1.30 13.25
C ARG A 11 -1.51 0.37 13.09
N ALA A 12 -1.68 -0.78 12.43
CA ALA A 12 -0.58 -1.71 12.16
C ALA A 12 0.51 -1.07 11.28
N CYS A 13 0.12 -0.19 10.35
CA CYS A 13 1.04 0.62 9.54
C CYS A 13 1.57 1.87 10.29
N GLY A 14 1.30 2.04 11.59
CA GLY A 14 1.76 3.18 12.38
C GLY A 14 0.94 4.46 12.24
N LYS A 15 -0.23 4.40 11.57
CA LYS A 15 -1.09 5.57 11.28
C LYS A 15 -2.36 5.56 12.13
N THR A 16 -2.76 6.73 12.62
CA THR A 16 -3.94 6.85 13.50
C THR A 16 -5.26 6.75 12.76
N ASN A 17 -5.29 7.12 11.48
CA ASN A 17 -6.46 7.15 10.62
C ASN A 17 -6.17 6.45 9.29
N VAL A 18 -7.14 5.70 8.77
CA VAL A 18 -7.07 5.05 7.46
C VAL A 18 -6.85 6.04 6.32
N HIS A 19 -7.36 7.27 6.45
CA HIS A 19 -7.16 8.33 5.46
C HIS A 19 -5.74 8.89 5.44
N SER A 20 -4.93 8.56 6.44
CA SER A 20 -3.53 8.94 6.46
C SER A 20 -2.64 7.91 5.76
N LEU A 21 -3.14 6.73 5.39
CA LEU A 21 -2.35 5.71 4.70
C LEU A 21 -1.87 6.21 3.35
N GLU A 22 -0.57 6.14 3.17
CA GLU A 22 0.10 6.41 1.92
C GLU A 22 0.38 5.06 1.24
N PRO A 23 0.39 4.99 -0.11
CA PRO A 23 0.65 3.74 -0.83
C PRO A 23 1.93 3.04 -0.39
N GLU A 24 2.95 3.79 0.01
CA GLU A 24 4.25 3.32 0.51
C GLU A 24 4.18 2.61 1.88
N ASP A 25 3.13 2.77 2.67
CA ASP A 25 2.98 2.04 3.93
C ASP A 25 2.54 0.59 3.74
N LEU A 26 2.12 0.26 2.52
CA LEU A 26 1.60 -1.05 2.14
C LEU A 26 2.51 -1.67 1.09
N ALA A 27 2.70 -2.99 1.18
CA ALA A 27 3.47 -3.74 0.21
C ALA A 27 2.60 -4.87 -0.37
N ALA A 28 2.47 -4.90 -1.69
CA ALA A 28 1.75 -5.96 -2.39
C ALA A 28 2.64 -7.19 -2.55
N LEU A 29 2.12 -8.38 -2.20
CA LEU A 29 2.85 -9.64 -2.37
C LEU A 29 2.72 -10.25 -3.78
N THR A 30 1.79 -9.76 -4.60
CA THR A 30 1.59 -10.22 -5.98
C THR A 30 1.45 -9.05 -6.94
N MET A 31 1.76 -9.27 -8.23
CA MET A 31 1.62 -8.25 -9.26
C MET A 31 0.18 -7.78 -9.44
N GLU A 32 -0.79 -8.69 -9.31
CA GLU A 32 -2.21 -8.39 -9.40
C GLU A 32 -2.65 -7.49 -8.24
N ALA A 33 -2.20 -7.78 -7.02
CA ALA A 33 -2.49 -6.96 -5.86
C ALA A 33 -1.87 -5.55 -6.01
N SER A 34 -0.64 -5.47 -6.52
CA SER A 34 0.01 -4.19 -6.83
C SER A 34 -0.77 -3.41 -7.89
N ALA A 35 -1.28 -4.08 -8.93
CA ALA A 35 -2.07 -3.44 -9.99
C ALA A 35 -3.43 -2.93 -9.48
N LEU A 36 -4.11 -3.70 -8.63
CA LEU A 36 -5.43 -3.39 -8.10
C LEU A 36 -5.40 -2.30 -7.02
N ALA A 37 -4.44 -2.39 -6.09
CA ALA A 37 -4.33 -1.47 -4.96
C ALA A 37 -3.41 -0.27 -5.26
N GLN A 38 -2.64 -0.30 -6.35
CA GLN A 38 -1.65 0.72 -6.72
C GLN A 38 -0.61 0.99 -5.63
N VAL A 39 -0.15 -0.08 -4.99
CA VAL A 39 0.89 -0.06 -3.94
C VAL A 39 2.15 -0.79 -4.44
N PRO A 40 3.35 -0.46 -3.93
CA PRO A 40 4.59 -1.07 -4.37
C PRO A 40 4.64 -2.58 -4.06
N LEU A 41 5.31 -3.34 -4.92
CA LEU A 41 5.57 -4.76 -4.71
C LEU A 41 6.57 -4.98 -3.58
N ALA A 42 6.27 -5.93 -2.70
CA ALA A 42 7.14 -6.29 -1.59
C ALA A 42 8.57 -6.63 -2.09
N GLY A 43 9.57 -5.95 -1.52
CA GLY A 43 10.97 -6.11 -1.91
C GLY A 43 11.40 -5.29 -3.13
N SER A 44 10.55 -4.45 -3.70
CA SER A 44 10.90 -3.54 -4.80
C SER A 44 10.16 -2.21 -4.69
N GLN A 45 10.59 -1.20 -5.44
CA GLN A 45 9.84 0.06 -5.59
C GLN A 45 8.91 0.03 -6.83
N HIS A 46 8.66 -1.16 -7.37
CA HIS A 46 7.85 -1.33 -8.56
C HIS A 46 6.36 -1.32 -8.23
N THR A 47 5.60 -0.43 -8.86
CA THR A 47 4.13 -0.39 -8.75
C THR A 47 3.53 -0.74 -10.10
N VAL A 48 2.80 -1.85 -10.16
CA VAL A 48 2.23 -2.34 -11.43
C VAL A 48 1.22 -1.31 -11.96
N GLY A 49 1.45 -0.83 -13.18
CA GLY A 49 0.58 0.16 -13.84
C GLY A 49 0.89 1.63 -13.53
N ARG A 50 1.88 1.93 -12.68
CA ARG A 50 2.48 3.28 -12.59
C ARG A 50 3.94 3.24 -13.09
N PRO A 51 4.43 4.30 -13.75
CA PRO A 51 5.86 4.41 -14.03
C PRO A 51 6.60 4.43 -12.69
N ASP A 52 7.64 3.59 -12.57
CA ASP A 52 8.48 3.49 -11.39
C ASP A 52 8.95 4.89 -10.97
N MET A 53 8.49 5.37 -9.80
CA MET A 53 8.96 6.62 -9.20
C MET A 53 10.32 6.38 -8.54
N ASN A 54 11.25 5.79 -9.29
CA ASN A 54 12.66 5.75 -8.94
C ASN A 54 13.50 5.80 -10.21
N ARG A 55 13.55 6.99 -10.79
CA ARG A 55 14.47 7.35 -11.87
C ARG A 55 15.38 8.47 -11.40
N TYR A 56 16.15 8.24 -10.33
CA TYR A 56 17.46 8.85 -10.07
C TYR A 56 18.32 7.88 -9.27
#